data_AF-A0A7C4VHV9-F1
#
_entry.id   AF-A0A7C4VHV9-F1
#
_cell.length_a   1.000
_cell.length_b   1.000
_cell.length_c   1.000
_cell.angle_alpha   90.00
_cell.angle_beta   90.00
_cell.angle_gamma   90.00
#
_symmetry.space_group_name_H-M   'P 1'
#
loop_
_entity.id
_entity.type
_entity.pdbx_description
1 polymer ?
#
loop_
_entity_poly.entity_id
_entity_poly.type
_entity_poly.pdbx_seq_one_letter_code
_entity_poly.pdbx_strand_id
1 'polypeptide(L)'
;MRAGLFGLLIVLLSACATPPATPEAQAAHFGPVPEAPSVEQLASTTVATNYTWLARPDGADYRLVWPRDAWYAEAEATVGLDCLIREDGTVACAADDDGWPQYDFEQAARNLSTRFRLATHNRNGNSIVGQRIKINIAFRFAH
;
A
#
# COMPACT_ATOMS: atom_id res chain seq x y z
N MET A 1 -69.46 -2.36 -22.09
CA MET A 1 -68.85 -2.52 -20.75
C MET A 1 -67.36 -2.21 -20.89
N ARG A 2 -66.86 -1.19 -20.18
CA ARG A 2 -65.53 -0.58 -20.40
C ARG A 2 -64.45 -1.35 -19.63
N ALA A 3 -63.33 -1.58 -20.31
CA ALA A 3 -62.11 -2.18 -19.78
C ALA A 3 -61.47 -1.30 -18.70
N GLY A 4 -61.04 -1.91 -17.59
CA GLY A 4 -60.25 -1.28 -16.53
C GLY A 4 -58.78 -1.58 -16.72
N LEU A 5 -58.00 -0.57 -17.12
CA LEU A 5 -56.54 -0.56 -17.10
C LEU A 5 -56.09 -0.17 -15.69
N PHE A 6 -55.51 -1.10 -14.93
CA PHE A 6 -54.77 -0.78 -13.71
C PHE A 6 -53.32 -0.46 -14.10
N GLY A 7 -53.00 0.83 -14.16
CA GLY A 7 -51.65 1.33 -14.41
C GLY A 7 -50.77 1.11 -13.17
N LEU A 8 -49.79 0.22 -13.30
CA LEU A 8 -48.71 0.06 -12.34
C LEU A 8 -47.59 1.05 -12.71
N LEU A 9 -47.54 2.18 -12.00
CA LEU A 9 -46.49 3.20 -12.19
C LEU A 9 -45.22 2.73 -11.44
N ILE A 10 -44.33 2.03 -12.13
CA ILE A 10 -43.01 1.66 -11.60
C ILE A 10 -42.07 2.87 -11.77
N VAL A 11 -41.77 3.55 -10.67
CA VAL A 11 -40.74 4.60 -10.62
C VAL A 11 -39.37 3.90 -10.58
N LEU A 12 -38.70 3.84 -11.74
CA LEU A 12 -37.31 3.36 -11.82
C LEU A 12 -36.37 4.43 -11.27
N LEU A 13 -35.96 4.30 -10.00
CA LEU A 13 -34.79 5.02 -9.51
C LEU A 13 -33.55 4.47 -10.23
N SER A 14 -33.09 5.22 -11.23
CA SER A 14 -31.79 4.97 -11.86
C SER A 14 -30.70 5.37 -10.86
N ALA A 15 -30.11 4.38 -10.18
CA ALA A 15 -28.88 4.58 -9.43
C ALA A 15 -27.76 4.85 -10.45
N CYS A 16 -27.21 6.08 -10.44
CA CYS A 16 -25.93 6.36 -11.06
C CYS A 16 -24.83 5.68 -10.24
N ALA A 17 -24.69 4.36 -10.37
CA ALA A 17 -23.49 3.68 -9.92
C ALA A 17 -22.38 4.05 -10.91
N THR A 18 -21.48 4.96 -10.52
CA THR A 18 -20.26 5.22 -11.27
C THR A 18 -19.48 3.91 -11.35
N PRO A 19 -19.09 3.43 -12.54
CA PRO A 19 -18.27 2.23 -12.64
C PRO A 19 -16.97 2.44 -11.85
N PRO A 20 -16.43 1.39 -11.20
CA PRO A 20 -15.13 1.51 -10.53
C PRO A 20 -14.09 2.01 -11.53
N ALA A 21 -13.25 2.94 -11.11
CA ALA A 21 -12.17 3.45 -11.95
C ALA A 21 -11.32 2.27 -12.46
N THR A 22 -10.93 2.32 -13.73
CA THR A 22 -10.04 1.31 -14.33
C THR A 22 -8.72 1.26 -13.55
N PRO A 23 -8.06 0.09 -13.41
CA PRO A 23 -6.81 -0.04 -12.64
C PRO A 23 -5.72 0.98 -13.03
N GLU A 24 -5.65 1.38 -14.31
CA GLU A 24 -4.70 2.39 -14.80
C GLU A 24 -5.03 3.83 -14.33
N ALA A 25 -6.31 4.17 -14.18
CA ALA A 25 -6.76 5.46 -13.64
C ALA A 25 -6.58 5.55 -12.12
N GLN A 26 -6.64 4.42 -11.41
CA GLN A 26 -6.32 4.30 -9.99
C GLN A 26 -4.80 4.39 -9.77
N ALA A 27 -4.03 3.67 -10.58
CA ALA A 27 -2.56 3.75 -10.59
C ALA A 27 -2.08 5.18 -10.90
N ALA A 28 -2.77 5.94 -11.74
CA ALA A 28 -2.44 7.34 -12.04
C ALA A 28 -2.50 8.28 -10.82
N HIS A 29 -3.08 7.83 -9.69
CA HIS A 29 -3.04 8.60 -8.46
C HIS A 29 -1.66 8.58 -7.78
N PHE A 30 -0.90 7.51 -8.00
CA PHE A 30 0.43 7.32 -7.46
C PHE A 30 1.46 7.39 -8.60
N GLY A 31 2.67 7.84 -8.30
CA GLY A 31 3.77 7.70 -9.27
C GLY A 31 4.02 6.22 -9.63
N PRO A 32 4.99 5.93 -10.50
CA PRO A 32 5.35 4.55 -10.82
C PRO A 32 5.65 3.77 -9.54
N VAL A 33 5.00 2.61 -9.37
CA VAL A 33 5.16 1.80 -8.18
C VAL A 33 6.56 1.17 -8.16
N PRO A 34 7.34 1.31 -7.06
CA PRO A 34 8.70 0.79 -6.97
C PRO A 34 8.75 -0.72 -7.16
N GLU A 35 9.62 -1.23 -8.03
CA GLU A 35 9.76 -2.67 -8.31
C GLU A 35 9.88 -3.51 -7.04
N ALA A 36 9.10 -4.60 -6.98
CA ALA A 36 9.07 -5.50 -5.83
C ALA A 36 10.12 -6.62 -5.98
N PRO A 37 10.71 -7.10 -4.87
CA PRO A 37 11.46 -8.34 -4.88
C PRO A 37 10.53 -9.53 -5.19
N SER A 38 11.05 -10.58 -5.86
CA SER A 38 10.26 -11.79 -6.13
C SER A 38 9.98 -12.59 -4.86
N VAL A 39 8.94 -13.42 -4.88
CA VAL A 39 8.56 -14.29 -3.76
C VAL A 39 9.69 -15.27 -3.44
N GLU A 40 10.33 -15.85 -4.45
CA GLU A 40 11.45 -16.77 -4.29
C GLU A 40 12.64 -16.08 -3.64
N GLN A 41 12.95 -14.85 -4.07
CA GLN A 41 14.03 -14.06 -3.51
C GLN A 41 13.80 -13.78 -2.03
N LEU A 42 12.59 -13.38 -1.65
CA LEU A 42 12.25 -13.14 -0.24
C LEU A 42 12.28 -14.44 0.57
N ALA A 43 11.77 -15.55 0.03
CA ALA A 43 11.73 -16.84 0.70
C ALA A 43 13.13 -17.42 1.00
N SER A 44 14.10 -17.22 0.10
CA SER A 44 15.48 -17.68 0.29
C SER A 44 16.35 -16.75 1.14
N THR A 45 15.82 -15.60 1.55
CA THR A 45 16.59 -14.56 2.24
C THR A 45 16.48 -14.66 3.76
N THR A 46 17.62 -14.58 4.45
CA THR A 46 17.67 -14.54 5.91
C THR A 46 17.11 -13.22 6.45
N VAL A 47 16.41 -13.29 7.59
CA VAL A 47 15.86 -12.11 8.27
C VAL A 47 16.96 -11.37 9.02
N ALA A 48 17.07 -10.06 8.79
CA ALA A 48 18.04 -9.22 9.48
C ALA A 48 17.66 -9.02 10.96
N THR A 49 18.68 -8.96 11.81
CA THR A 49 18.53 -8.72 13.25
C THR A 49 19.45 -7.59 13.69
N ASN A 50 19.09 -6.89 14.78
CA ASN A 50 19.88 -5.80 15.37
C ASN A 50 20.25 -4.68 14.37
N TYR A 51 19.40 -4.44 13.37
CA TYR A 51 19.59 -3.38 12.38
C TYR A 51 19.31 -2.00 12.99
N THR A 52 19.78 -0.95 12.31
CA THR A 52 19.62 0.43 12.73
C THR A 52 18.98 1.25 11.62
N TRP A 53 17.91 1.97 11.94
CA TRP A 53 17.31 2.96 11.04
C TRP A 53 18.18 4.21 10.99
N LEU A 54 18.47 4.68 9.78
CA LEU A 54 19.08 5.98 9.52
C LEU A 54 18.02 7.04 9.21
N ALA A 55 16.94 6.63 8.53
CA ALA A 55 15.80 7.48 8.25
C ALA A 55 14.51 6.66 8.20
N ARG A 56 13.42 7.30 8.62
CA ARG A 56 12.04 6.78 8.53
C ARG A 56 11.15 7.89 7.98
N PRO A 57 10.07 7.54 7.26
CA PRO A 57 9.12 8.51 6.75
C PRO A 57 8.49 9.30 7.90
N ASP A 58 8.21 10.57 7.62
CA ASP A 58 7.51 11.47 8.53
C ASP A 58 6.04 11.67 8.11
N GLY A 59 5.29 12.48 8.87
CA GLY A 59 3.88 12.74 8.57
C GLY A 59 3.66 13.43 7.22
N ALA A 60 4.62 14.17 6.69
CA ALA A 60 4.51 14.75 5.35
C ALA A 60 4.65 13.67 4.27
N ASP A 61 5.56 12.73 4.44
CA ASP A 61 5.68 11.57 3.56
C ASP A 61 4.38 10.75 3.52
N TYR A 62 3.75 10.50 4.69
CA TYR A 62 2.45 9.81 4.75
C TYR A 62 1.36 10.56 3.99
N ARG A 63 1.25 11.88 4.13
CA ARG A 63 0.25 12.68 3.41
C ARG A 63 0.43 12.62 1.89
N LEU A 64 1.67 12.54 1.41
CA LEU A 64 1.96 12.49 -0.03
C LEU A 64 1.54 11.17 -0.68
N VAL A 65 1.48 10.09 0.08
CA VAL A 65 1.15 8.75 -0.42
C VAL A 65 -0.20 8.26 0.09
N TRP A 66 -0.95 9.06 0.84
CA TRP A 66 -2.28 8.66 1.29
C TRP A 66 -3.22 8.56 0.08
N PRO A 67 -3.91 7.42 -0.16
CA PRO A 67 -4.83 7.31 -1.28
C PRO A 67 -5.97 8.31 -1.19
N ARG A 68 -6.18 9.11 -2.24
CA ARG A 68 -7.22 10.15 -2.29
C ARG A 68 -8.59 9.61 -1.93
N ASP A 69 -8.98 8.48 -2.51
CA ASP A 69 -10.31 7.91 -2.26
C ASP A 69 -10.45 7.40 -0.82
N ALA A 70 -9.38 6.82 -0.24
CA ALA A 70 -9.34 6.48 1.17
C ALA A 70 -9.43 7.73 2.07
N TRP A 71 -8.77 8.83 1.70
CA TRP A 71 -8.81 10.07 2.46
C TRP A 71 -10.24 10.61 2.56
N TYR A 72 -10.97 10.66 1.43
CA TYR A 72 -12.36 11.12 1.41
C TYR A 72 -13.32 10.14 2.07
N ALA A 73 -13.03 8.84 2.04
CA ALA A 73 -13.80 7.81 2.73
C ALA A 73 -13.43 7.68 4.22
N GLU A 74 -12.51 8.50 4.73
CA GLU A 74 -11.94 8.40 6.09
C GLU A 74 -11.44 6.98 6.42
N ALA A 75 -10.94 6.27 5.39
CA ALA A 75 -10.46 4.91 5.50
C ALA A 75 -9.04 4.86 6.06
N GLU A 76 -8.79 3.86 6.89
CA GLU A 76 -7.52 3.57 7.54
C GLU A 76 -7.10 2.12 7.24
N ALA A 77 -5.80 1.86 7.20
CA ALA A 77 -5.29 0.51 6.94
C ALA A 77 -3.94 0.27 7.61
N THR A 78 -3.63 -1.00 7.89
CA THR A 78 -2.27 -1.42 8.23
C THR A 78 -1.79 -2.39 7.17
N VAL A 79 -0.67 -2.08 6.53
CA VAL A 79 -0.08 -2.91 5.46
C VAL A 79 1.22 -3.50 5.95
N GLY A 80 1.33 -4.84 5.84
CA GLY A 80 2.58 -5.55 6.03
C GLY A 80 3.46 -5.46 4.78
N LEU A 81 4.75 -5.18 4.97
CA LEU A 81 5.76 -5.19 3.92
C LEU A 81 6.87 -6.18 4.27
N ASP A 82 7.31 -6.97 3.30
CA ASP A 82 8.54 -7.75 3.35
C ASP A 82 9.58 -7.15 2.40
N CYS A 83 10.70 -6.72 2.99
CA CYS A 83 11.61 -5.79 2.35
C CYS A 83 13.04 -6.36 2.28
N LEU A 84 13.62 -6.41 1.08
CA LEU A 84 15.03 -6.71 0.86
C LEU A 84 15.89 -5.47 1.07
N ILE A 85 16.97 -5.58 1.85
CA ILE A 85 17.95 -4.52 2.08
C ILE A 85 18.95 -4.47 0.92
N ARG A 86 19.08 -3.30 0.29
CA ARG A 86 20.05 -3.05 -0.80
C ARG A 86 21.40 -2.55 -0.27
N GLU A 87 22.40 -2.57 -1.14
CA GLU A 87 23.78 -2.15 -0.86
C GLU A 87 23.90 -0.70 -0.40
N ASP A 88 22.98 0.17 -0.82
CA ASP A 88 22.93 1.60 -0.47
C ASP A 88 22.11 1.89 0.80
N GLY A 89 21.64 0.85 1.49
CA GLY A 89 20.79 0.99 2.68
C GLY A 89 19.34 1.34 2.37
N THR A 90 18.93 1.37 1.09
CA THR A 90 17.51 1.41 0.70
C THR A 90 16.87 0.03 0.82
N VAL A 91 15.55 -0.02 0.61
CA VAL A 91 14.78 -1.26 0.64
C VAL A 91 13.95 -1.46 -0.62
N ALA A 92 13.84 -2.71 -1.06
CA ALA A 92 12.89 -3.17 -2.07
C ALA A 92 11.77 -3.91 -1.34
N CYS A 93 10.52 -3.48 -1.43
CA CYS A 93 9.45 -4.07 -0.63
C CYS A 93 8.36 -4.69 -1.50
N ALA A 94 7.95 -5.90 -1.12
CA ALA A 94 6.68 -6.49 -1.51
C ALA A 94 5.67 -6.27 -0.38
N ALA A 95 4.42 -5.96 -0.72
CA ALA A 95 3.34 -5.93 0.26
C ALA A 95 2.82 -7.36 0.49
N ASP A 96 2.46 -7.66 1.73
CA ASP A 96 1.70 -8.87 2.03
C ASP A 96 0.33 -8.76 1.33
N ASP A 97 -0.08 -9.82 0.62
CA ASP A 97 -1.40 -9.90 0.01
C ASP A 97 -2.42 -10.29 1.09
N ASP A 98 -3.35 -9.39 1.39
CA ASP A 98 -4.42 -9.63 2.36
C ASP A 98 -5.70 -10.17 1.72
N GLY A 99 -5.77 -10.24 0.39
CA GLY A 99 -6.93 -10.68 -0.40
C GLY A 99 -8.07 -9.67 -0.47
N TRP A 100 -7.92 -8.47 0.09
CA TRP A 100 -8.94 -7.41 0.14
C TRP A 100 -8.38 -6.05 -0.31
N PRO A 101 -7.88 -5.93 -1.56
CA PRO A 101 -7.28 -4.70 -2.05
C PRO A 101 -8.34 -3.60 -2.12
N GLN A 102 -8.27 -2.67 -1.19
CA GLN A 102 -9.17 -1.54 -1.10
C GLN A 102 -8.35 -0.25 -1.00
N TYR A 103 -8.67 0.69 -1.87
CA TYR A 103 -8.04 2.01 -1.93
C TYR A 103 -6.52 2.02 -2.16
N ASP A 104 -5.92 0.94 -2.66
CA ASP A 104 -4.50 0.89 -3.04
C ASP A 104 -3.49 1.17 -1.90
N PHE A 105 -3.82 0.81 -0.66
CA PHE A 105 -2.92 1.01 0.48
C PHE A 105 -1.60 0.23 0.33
N GLU A 106 -1.59 -0.88 -0.39
CA GLU A 106 -0.39 -1.67 -0.69
C GLU A 106 0.58 -0.89 -1.59
N GLN A 107 0.05 -0.22 -2.62
CA GLN A 107 0.83 0.63 -3.50
C GLN A 107 1.35 1.85 -2.74
N ALA A 108 0.48 2.48 -1.94
CA ALA A 108 0.85 3.59 -1.04
C ALA A 108 1.99 3.20 -0.08
N ALA A 109 1.90 2.03 0.56
CA ALA A 109 2.92 1.52 1.47
C ALA A 109 4.25 1.26 0.75
N ARG A 110 4.23 0.69 -0.46
CA ARG A 110 5.43 0.50 -1.28
C ARG A 110 6.05 1.84 -1.70
N ASN A 111 5.25 2.84 -2.06
CA ASN A 111 5.74 4.19 -2.33
C ASN A 111 6.38 4.83 -1.09
N LEU A 112 5.74 4.71 0.08
CA LEU A 112 6.29 5.20 1.34
C LEU A 112 7.63 4.52 1.68
N SER A 113 7.77 3.24 1.32
CA SER A 113 8.96 2.47 1.63
C SER A 113 10.25 3.05 1.04
N THR A 114 10.14 3.82 -0.05
CA THR A 114 11.26 4.53 -0.68
C THR A 114 11.91 5.57 0.23
N ARG A 115 11.27 5.97 1.33
CA ARG A 115 11.77 6.92 2.33
C ARG A 115 12.58 6.28 3.45
N PHE A 116 12.52 4.96 3.60
CA PHE A 116 13.31 4.25 4.61
C PHE A 116 14.79 4.21 4.25
N ARG A 117 15.66 4.39 5.25
CA ARG A 117 17.10 4.13 5.12
C ARG A 117 17.59 3.34 6.32
N LEU A 118 18.40 2.31 6.06
CA LEU A 118 19.07 1.47 7.06
C LEU A 118 20.58 1.65 7.01
N ALA A 119 21.22 1.45 8.15
CA ALA A 119 22.65 1.17 8.17
C ALA A 119 22.87 -0.20 7.51
N THR A 120 23.87 -0.31 6.63
CA THR A 120 24.18 -1.56 5.91
C THR A 120 24.84 -2.62 6.79
N HIS A 121 25.22 -2.25 8.02
CA HIS A 121 25.76 -3.14 9.03
C HIS A 121 24.90 -3.08 10.30
N ASN A 122 24.74 -4.21 10.96
CA ASN A 122 24.07 -4.27 12.25
C ASN A 122 24.97 -3.75 13.38
N ARG A 123 24.42 -3.66 14.60
CA ARG A 123 25.15 -3.17 15.78
C ARG A 123 26.39 -4.01 16.15
N ASN A 124 26.50 -5.23 15.63
CA ASN A 124 27.64 -6.12 15.85
C ASN A 124 28.73 -5.96 14.77
N GLY A 125 28.52 -5.08 13.79
CA GLY A 125 29.45 -4.85 12.68
C GLY A 125 29.32 -5.84 11.51
N ASN A 126 28.32 -6.73 11.52
CA ASN A 126 28.08 -7.65 10.41
C ASN A 126 27.21 -6.98 9.34
N SER A 127 27.51 -7.22 8.07
CA SER A 127 26.68 -6.76 6.95
C SER A 127 25.27 -7.38 7.02
N ILE A 128 24.26 -6.56 6.74
CA ILE A 128 22.86 -6.96 6.59
C ILE A 128 22.34 -6.74 5.17
N VAL A 129 23.23 -6.38 4.23
CA VAL A 129 22.89 -6.27 2.81
C VAL A 129 22.43 -7.64 2.29
N GLY A 130 21.37 -7.64 1.47
CA GLY A 130 20.78 -8.86 0.93
C GLY A 130 19.98 -9.66 1.95
N GLN A 131 19.85 -9.19 3.20
CA GLN A 131 18.90 -9.73 4.17
C GLN A 131 17.54 -9.04 4.03
N ARG A 132 16.50 -9.60 4.67
CA ARG A 132 15.15 -9.04 4.66
C ARG A 132 14.67 -8.57 6.01
N ILE A 133 13.75 -7.60 6.01
CA ILE A 133 13.06 -7.11 7.20
C ILE A 133 11.55 -7.04 6.95
N LYS A 134 10.77 -7.16 8.01
CA LYS A 134 9.33 -6.90 7.97
C LYS A 134 9.00 -5.53 8.55
N ILE A 135 8.15 -4.79 7.86
CA ILE A 135 7.69 -3.45 8.27
C ILE A 135 6.16 -3.43 8.22
N ASN A 136 5.51 -2.95 9.28
CA ASN A 136 4.08 -2.66 9.24
C ASN A 136 3.89 -1.15 9.09
N ILE A 137 3.18 -0.73 8.04
CA ILE A 137 2.83 0.67 7.77
C ILE A 137 1.39 0.89 8.21
N ALA A 138 1.16 1.84 9.12
CA ALA A 138 -0.17 2.18 9.60
C ALA A 138 -0.59 3.55 9.08
N PHE A 139 -1.62 3.58 8.25
CA PHE A 139 -2.31 4.80 7.81
C PHE A 139 -3.42 5.10 8.82
N ARG A 140 -3.23 6.13 9.64
CA ARG A 140 -4.17 6.54 10.70
C ARG A 140 -4.33 8.06 10.73
N PHE A 141 -5.53 8.53 10.98
CA PHE A 141 -5.77 9.94 11.27
C PHE A 141 -5.27 10.25 12.68
N ALA A 142 -4.82 11.50 12.87
CA ALA A 142 -4.51 11.99 14.21
C ALA A 142 -5.84 12.34 14.90
N HIS A 143 -6.20 11.59 15.93
CA HIS A 143 -7.36 11.86 16.79
C HIS A 143 -6.95 12.56 18.08
#